data_AF-A0A225V9Y5-F1
#
_entry.id   AF-A0A225V9Y5-F1
#
_cell.length_a   1.000
_cell.length_b   1.000
_cell.length_c   1.000
_cell.angle_alpha   90.00
_cell.angle_beta   90.00
_cell.angle_gamma   90.00
#
_symmetry.space_group_name_H-M   'P 1'
#
loop_
_entity.id
_entity.type
_entity.pdbx_description
1 polymer ?
#
loop_
_entity_poly.entity_id
_entity_poly.type
_entity_poly.pdbx_seq_one_letter_code
_entity_poly.pdbx_strand_id
1 'polypeptide(L)'
;MSTLRKRMLDRHRVSLVACTLGTLKTTLELDNSSDEARCARRDFALLEKAFNQQVVEILEQAQNRLSESDNDFRRAAEEHTRQEQVLRDENAELQRQIDDYRLVNRQPEDRLRGGTFKVGRVMNFLNRHNARVSGNWPRPKALLEKFKDGSLPPDAWKTQIQINAADEFDVDPGVYKYEVESDDEESKVPEASKIPVTLKYPR
;
A
#
# COMPACT_ATOMS: atom_id res chain seq x y z
N MET A 1 -40.80 56.49 -104.99
CA MET A 1 -40.94 55.48 -103.92
C MET A 1 -41.40 56.17 -102.63
N SER A 2 -42.43 55.66 -101.96
CA SER A 2 -43.14 56.33 -100.85
C SER A 2 -42.40 56.25 -99.50
N THR A 3 -42.43 57.34 -98.74
CA THR A 3 -41.77 57.54 -97.42
C THR A 3 -42.21 56.55 -96.34
N LEU A 4 -43.42 56.00 -96.45
CA LEU A 4 -43.98 55.01 -95.53
C LEU A 4 -43.22 53.67 -95.56
N ARG A 5 -42.85 53.20 -96.76
CA ARG A 5 -42.18 51.91 -96.97
C ARG A 5 -40.79 51.90 -96.33
N LYS A 6 -40.09 53.04 -96.40
CA LYS A 6 -38.77 53.23 -95.79
C LYS A 6 -38.84 53.18 -94.26
N ARG A 7 -39.83 53.84 -93.65
CA ARG A 7 -40.06 53.79 -92.19
C ARG A 7 -40.39 52.38 -91.69
N MET A 8 -41.21 51.62 -92.43
CA MET A 8 -41.49 50.22 -92.05
C MET A 8 -40.23 49.36 -92.06
N LEU A 9 -39.37 49.56 -93.06
CA LEU A 9 -38.13 48.79 -93.21
C LEU A 9 -37.11 49.13 -92.10
N ASP A 10 -36.98 50.41 -91.76
CA ASP A 10 -36.16 50.84 -90.61
C ASP A 10 -36.72 50.32 -89.29
N ARG A 11 -38.05 50.37 -89.09
CA ARG A 11 -38.69 49.85 -87.88
C ARG A 11 -38.50 48.33 -87.75
N HIS A 12 -38.56 47.60 -88.87
CA HIS A 12 -38.27 46.17 -88.90
C HIS A 12 -36.79 45.88 -88.60
N ARG A 13 -35.86 46.66 -89.15
CA ARG A 13 -34.42 46.56 -88.84
C ARG A 13 -34.13 46.79 -87.36
N VAL A 14 -34.72 47.84 -86.77
CA VAL A 14 -34.57 48.14 -85.33
C VAL A 14 -35.14 47.00 -84.49
N SER A 15 -36.31 46.48 -84.84
CA SER A 15 -36.92 45.32 -84.15
C SER A 15 -36.06 44.06 -84.26
N LEU A 16 -35.46 43.81 -85.44
CA LEU A 16 -34.58 42.66 -85.66
C LEU A 16 -33.32 42.77 -84.79
N VAL A 17 -32.68 43.94 -84.77
CA VAL A 17 -31.50 44.19 -83.94
C VAL A 17 -31.83 44.04 -82.46
N ALA A 18 -32.95 44.61 -82.00
CA ALA A 18 -33.41 44.48 -80.62
C ALA A 18 -33.66 43.02 -80.22
N CYS A 19 -34.31 42.22 -81.09
CA CYS A 19 -34.48 40.79 -80.86
C CYS A 19 -33.13 40.05 -80.77
N THR A 20 -32.22 40.29 -81.72
CA THR A 20 -30.90 39.63 -81.71
C THR A 20 -30.06 39.98 -80.49
N LEU A 21 -30.10 41.25 -80.05
CA LEU A 21 -29.37 41.69 -78.87
C LEU A 21 -29.97 41.09 -77.59
N GLY A 22 -31.30 41.00 -77.50
CA GLY A 22 -31.99 40.33 -76.41
C GLY A 22 -31.64 38.84 -76.32
N THR A 23 -31.62 38.14 -77.46
CA THR A 23 -31.19 36.73 -77.53
C THR A 23 -29.74 36.58 -77.08
N LEU A 24 -28.81 37.40 -77.59
CA LEU A 24 -27.39 37.33 -77.21
C LEU A 24 -27.16 37.57 -75.71
N LYS A 25 -27.90 38.52 -75.12
CA LYS A 25 -27.83 38.79 -73.68
C LYS A 25 -28.29 37.59 -72.85
N THR A 26 -29.44 37.02 -73.21
CA THR A 26 -29.99 35.85 -72.49
C THR A 26 -29.12 34.61 -72.65
N THR A 27 -28.53 34.37 -73.82
CA THR A 27 -27.58 33.27 -74.02
C THR A 27 -26.31 33.44 -73.19
N LEU A 28 -25.78 34.67 -73.09
CA LEU A 28 -24.61 34.95 -72.26
C LEU A 28 -24.90 34.73 -70.76
N GLU A 29 -26.06 35.17 -70.27
CA GLU A 29 -26.48 34.96 -68.89
C GLU A 29 -26.67 33.48 -68.56
N LEU A 30 -27.23 32.70 -69.50
CA LEU A 30 -27.35 31.24 -69.39
C LEU A 30 -25.99 30.54 -69.34
N ASP A 31 -25.05 30.93 -70.21
CA ASP A 31 -23.70 30.36 -70.22
C ASP A 31 -22.95 30.67 -68.92
N ASN A 32 -23.03 31.91 -68.42
CA ASN A 32 -22.44 32.28 -67.14
C ASN A 32 -23.05 31.50 -65.97
N SER A 33 -24.39 31.36 -65.94
CA SER A 33 -25.08 30.59 -64.91
C SER A 33 -24.72 29.09 -64.96
N SER A 34 -24.58 28.55 -66.18
CA SER A 34 -24.13 27.17 -66.40
C SER A 34 -22.70 26.94 -65.87
N ASP A 35 -21.81 27.90 -66.11
CA ASP A 35 -20.44 27.87 -65.62
C ASP A 35 -20.35 28.03 -64.10
N GLU A 36 -21.12 28.94 -63.49
CA GLU A 36 -21.24 29.05 -62.02
C GLU A 36 -21.75 27.75 -61.41
N ALA A 37 -22.81 27.15 -61.97
CA ALA A 37 -23.34 25.88 -61.49
C ALA A 37 -22.30 24.76 -61.61
N ARG A 38 -21.45 24.79 -62.64
CA ARG A 38 -20.37 23.83 -62.83
C ARG A 38 -19.23 24.06 -61.83
N CYS A 39 -18.90 25.31 -61.50
CA CYS A 39 -17.94 25.65 -60.45
C CYS A 39 -18.44 25.20 -59.07
N ALA A 40 -19.66 25.57 -58.69
CA ALA A 40 -20.26 25.19 -57.40
C ALA A 40 -20.30 23.67 -57.20
N ARG A 41 -20.59 22.89 -58.25
CA ARG A 41 -20.53 21.42 -58.19
C ARG A 41 -19.13 20.88 -57.91
N ARG A 42 -18.08 21.49 -58.47
CA ARG A 42 -16.69 21.09 -58.19
C ARG A 42 -16.29 21.44 -56.77
N ASP A 43 -16.63 22.64 -56.32
CA ASP A 43 -16.32 23.09 -54.96
C ASP A 43 -17.02 22.23 -53.92
N PHE A 44 -18.29 21.87 -54.16
CA PHE A 44 -19.01 20.94 -53.31
C PHE A 44 -18.36 19.56 -53.25
N ALA A 45 -17.92 19.01 -54.38
CA ALA A 45 -17.23 17.71 -54.41
C ALA A 45 -15.89 17.75 -53.66
N LEU A 46 -15.15 18.86 -53.72
CA LEU A 46 -13.93 19.05 -52.95
C LEU A 46 -14.22 19.15 -51.45
N LEU A 47 -15.28 19.88 -51.07
CA LEU A 47 -15.71 20.00 -49.69
C LEU A 47 -16.18 18.66 -49.12
N GLU A 48 -16.98 17.90 -49.87
CA GLU A 48 -17.43 16.57 -49.50
C GLU A 48 -16.24 15.63 -49.27
N LYS A 49 -15.25 15.65 -50.17
CA LYS A 49 -14.03 14.88 -50.01
C LYS A 49 -13.25 15.28 -48.75
N ALA A 50 -13.07 16.58 -48.51
CA ALA A 50 -12.36 17.09 -47.35
C ALA A 50 -13.09 16.74 -46.04
N PHE A 51 -14.41 16.85 -46.04
CA PHE A 51 -15.25 16.47 -44.90
C PHE A 51 -15.14 14.98 -44.60
N ASN A 52 -15.27 14.11 -45.61
CA ASN A 52 -15.13 12.67 -45.44
C ASN A 52 -13.73 12.30 -44.90
N GLN A 53 -12.68 12.97 -45.38
CA GLN A 53 -11.32 12.77 -44.88
C GLN A 53 -11.21 13.16 -43.40
N GLN A 54 -11.75 14.32 -43.00
CA GLN A 54 -11.76 14.74 -41.59
C GLN A 54 -12.53 13.76 -40.70
N VAL A 55 -13.67 13.23 -41.17
CA VAL A 55 -14.46 12.26 -40.41
C VAL A 55 -13.63 10.99 -40.15
N VAL A 56 -12.92 10.48 -41.16
CA VAL A 56 -12.05 9.31 -41.00
C VAL A 56 -10.91 9.58 -40.02
N GLU A 57 -10.22 10.72 -40.16
CA GLU A 57 -9.12 11.10 -39.26
C GLU A 57 -9.57 11.25 -37.81
N ILE A 58 -10.72 11.88 -37.57
CA ILE A 58 -11.26 12.06 -36.22
C ILE A 58 -11.65 10.70 -35.62
N LEU A 59 -12.25 9.80 -36.41
CA LEU A 59 -12.60 8.46 -35.95
C LEU A 59 -11.36 7.64 -35.60
N GLU A 60 -10.33 7.67 -36.45
CA GLU A 60 -9.06 6.99 -36.18
C GLU A 60 -8.38 7.55 -34.94
N GLN A 61 -8.33 8.88 -34.80
CA GLN A 61 -7.76 9.53 -33.63
C GLN A 61 -8.53 9.17 -32.36
N ALA A 62 -9.87 9.17 -32.40
CA ALA A 62 -10.69 8.79 -31.26
C ALA A 62 -10.44 7.33 -30.86
N GLN A 63 -10.33 6.43 -31.84
CA GLN A 63 -10.07 5.01 -31.61
C GLN A 63 -8.67 4.75 -31.04
N ASN A 64 -7.65 5.46 -31.54
CA ASN A 64 -6.30 5.38 -31.00
C ASN A 64 -6.25 5.86 -29.55
N ARG A 65 -6.90 6.98 -29.23
CA ARG A 65 -6.97 7.52 -27.86
C ARG A 65 -7.72 6.58 -26.91
N LEU A 66 -8.80 5.94 -27.38
CA LEU A 66 -9.51 4.91 -26.59
C LEU A 66 -8.61 3.72 -26.29
N SER A 67 -7.90 3.21 -27.30
CA SER A 67 -6.97 2.09 -27.16
C SER A 67 -5.80 2.41 -26.22
N GLU A 68 -5.23 3.61 -26.32
CA GLU A 68 -4.18 4.08 -25.41
C GLU A 68 -4.71 4.14 -23.97
N SER A 69 -5.89 4.74 -23.77
CA SER A 69 -6.51 4.83 -22.45
C SER A 69 -6.79 3.46 -21.84
N ASP A 70 -7.32 2.51 -22.62
CA ASP A 70 -7.59 1.15 -22.16
C ASP A 70 -6.31 0.43 -21.75
N ASN A 71 -5.22 0.62 -22.49
CA ASN A 71 -3.92 0.07 -22.16
C ASN A 71 -3.34 0.67 -20.88
N ASP A 72 -3.51 1.97 -20.67
CA ASP A 72 -3.06 2.65 -19.46
C ASP A 72 -3.85 2.18 -18.24
N PHE A 73 -5.18 2.05 -18.35
CA PHE A 73 -6.02 1.50 -17.28
C PHE A 73 -5.64 0.06 -16.95
N ARG A 74 -5.42 -0.78 -17.96
CA ARG A 74 -4.99 -2.15 -17.76
C ARG A 74 -3.64 -2.22 -17.04
N ARG A 75 -2.67 -1.41 -17.46
CA ARG A 75 -1.35 -1.34 -16.82
C ARG A 75 -1.45 -0.86 -15.37
N ALA A 76 -2.27 0.16 -15.10
CA ALA A 76 -2.50 0.64 -13.75
C ALA A 76 -3.15 -0.42 -12.85
N ALA A 77 -4.11 -1.20 -13.37
CA ALA A 77 -4.73 -2.30 -12.64
C ALA A 77 -3.75 -3.44 -12.35
N GLU A 78 -2.90 -3.80 -13.31
CA GLU A 78 -1.84 -4.81 -13.15
C GLU A 78 -0.83 -4.38 -12.07
N GLU A 79 -0.35 -3.12 -12.11
CA GLU A 79 0.59 -2.61 -11.11
C GLU A 79 -0.04 -2.51 -9.73
N HIS A 80 -1.30 -2.06 -9.63
CA HIS A 80 -2.03 -2.04 -8.36
C HIS A 80 -2.13 -3.45 -7.76
N THR A 81 -2.48 -4.45 -8.58
CA THR A 81 -2.56 -5.85 -8.13
C THR A 81 -1.20 -6.36 -7.67
N ARG A 82 -0.13 -6.00 -8.38
CA ARG A 82 1.25 -6.37 -7.99
C ARG A 82 1.62 -5.76 -6.64
N GLN A 83 1.34 -4.48 -6.43
CA GLN A 83 1.60 -3.79 -5.16
C GLN A 83 0.79 -4.39 -4.01
N GLU A 84 -0.49 -4.69 -4.26
CA GLU A 84 -1.32 -5.34 -3.25
C GLU A 84 -0.76 -6.72 -2.87
N GLN A 85 -0.24 -7.49 -3.83
CA GLN A 85 0.38 -8.77 -3.54
C GLN A 85 1.66 -8.63 -2.70
N VAL A 86 2.53 -7.67 -3.04
CA VAL A 86 3.74 -7.38 -2.24
C VAL A 86 3.37 -7.05 -0.80
N LEU A 87 2.38 -6.18 -0.59
CA LEU A 87 1.91 -5.82 0.75
C LEU A 87 1.30 -7.01 1.49
N ARG A 88 0.57 -7.90 0.80
CA ARG A 88 0.04 -9.14 1.41
C ARG A 88 1.18 -10.07 1.86
N ASP A 89 2.21 -10.21 1.03
CA ASP A 89 3.36 -11.07 1.35
C ASP A 89 4.16 -10.51 2.53
N GLU A 90 4.40 -9.19 2.56
CA GLU A 90 5.04 -8.51 3.69
C GLU A 90 4.23 -8.66 4.98
N ASN A 91 2.91 -8.53 4.92
CA ASN A 91 2.03 -8.68 6.07
C ASN A 91 2.03 -10.13 6.59
N ALA A 92 2.05 -11.12 5.69
CA ALA A 92 2.18 -12.52 6.05
C ALA A 92 3.53 -12.82 6.73
N GLU A 93 4.61 -12.21 6.25
CA GLU A 93 5.95 -12.36 6.85
C GLU A 93 6.02 -11.69 8.22
N LEU A 94 5.50 -10.46 8.37
CA LEU A 94 5.42 -9.79 9.67
C LEU A 94 4.56 -10.58 10.67
N GLN A 95 3.46 -11.17 10.22
CA GLN A 95 2.61 -12.01 11.06
C GLN A 95 3.36 -13.27 11.53
N ARG A 96 4.12 -13.91 10.63
CA ARG A 96 5.01 -15.02 11.00
C ARG A 96 6.03 -14.59 12.04
N GLN A 97 6.69 -13.44 11.85
CA GLN A 97 7.68 -12.94 12.82
C GLN A 97 7.04 -12.68 14.19
N ILE A 98 5.85 -12.08 14.24
CA ILE A 98 5.11 -11.88 15.50
C ILE A 98 4.86 -13.21 16.20
N ASP A 99 4.44 -14.23 15.46
CA ASP A 99 4.15 -15.54 16.03
C ASP A 99 5.42 -16.26 16.50
N ASP A 100 6.54 -16.10 15.77
CA ASP A 100 7.86 -16.58 16.20
C ASP A 100 8.32 -15.89 17.49
N TYR A 101 8.20 -14.56 17.58
CA TYR A 101 8.54 -13.82 18.81
C TYR A 101 7.66 -14.22 19.98
N ARG A 102 6.34 -14.42 19.76
CA ARG A 102 5.42 -14.94 20.77
C ARG A 102 5.85 -16.33 21.23
N LEU A 103 6.29 -17.19 20.32
CA LEU A 103 6.76 -18.53 20.66
C LEU A 103 8.04 -18.48 21.50
N VAL A 104 9.00 -17.62 21.15
CA VAL A 104 10.24 -17.44 21.92
C VAL A 104 9.95 -16.89 23.31
N ASN A 105 9.06 -15.89 23.42
CA ASN A 105 8.70 -15.28 24.70
C ASN A 105 7.84 -16.18 25.59
N ARG A 106 7.19 -17.19 25.01
CA ARG A 106 6.37 -18.14 25.77
C ARG A 106 7.16 -18.91 26.83
N GLN A 107 8.39 -19.34 26.53
CA GLN A 107 9.20 -20.09 27.50
C GLN A 107 9.59 -19.29 28.75
N PRO A 108 10.15 -18.06 28.66
CA PRO A 108 10.39 -17.25 29.84
C PRO A 108 9.10 -16.87 30.56
N GLU A 109 8.00 -16.59 29.86
CA GLU A 109 6.69 -16.37 30.47
C GLU A 109 6.20 -17.59 31.27
N ASP A 110 6.33 -18.79 30.70
CA ASP A 110 5.98 -20.06 31.35
C ASP A 110 6.92 -20.35 32.53
N ARG A 111 8.21 -19.99 32.45
CA ARG A 111 9.17 -20.08 33.55
C ARG A 111 8.86 -19.10 34.67
N LEU A 112 8.46 -17.87 34.37
CA LEU A 112 8.03 -16.88 35.37
C LEU A 112 6.72 -17.34 36.03
N ARG A 113 5.80 -17.90 35.24
CA ARG A 113 4.52 -18.44 35.73
C ARG A 113 4.70 -19.74 36.53
N GLY A 114 5.67 -20.59 36.18
CA GLY A 114 6.00 -21.84 36.87
C GLY A 114 6.98 -21.69 38.03
N GLY A 115 7.77 -20.61 37.99
CA GLY A 115 8.80 -20.21 38.97
C GLY A 115 8.26 -19.38 40.12
N THR A 116 6.94 -19.38 40.34
CA THR A 116 6.35 -18.76 41.52
C THR A 116 6.99 -19.34 42.79
N PHE A 117 7.50 -18.48 43.66
CA PHE A 117 8.09 -18.87 44.95
C PHE A 117 7.10 -19.74 45.75
N LYS A 118 7.43 -21.03 45.94
CA LYS A 118 6.53 -22.00 46.57
C LYS A 118 6.78 -22.05 48.08
N VAL A 119 6.09 -21.19 48.83
CA VAL A 119 6.19 -21.11 50.30
C VAL A 119 6.07 -22.47 50.98
N GLY A 120 5.09 -23.29 50.58
CA GLY A 120 4.92 -24.63 51.14
C GLY A 120 6.12 -25.57 50.91
N ARG A 121 6.82 -25.45 49.77
CA ARG A 121 8.02 -26.23 49.48
C ARG A 121 9.19 -25.81 50.38
N VAL A 122 9.36 -24.51 50.60
CA VAL A 122 10.38 -23.94 51.50
C VAL A 122 10.11 -24.36 52.95
N MET A 123 8.86 -24.25 53.41
CA MET A 123 8.47 -24.67 54.76
C MET A 123 8.72 -26.15 55.01
N ASN A 124 8.39 -27.01 54.04
CA ASN A 124 8.64 -28.45 54.14
C ASN A 124 10.13 -28.79 54.12
N PHE A 125 10.94 -28.03 53.37
CA PHE A 125 12.39 -28.19 53.34
C PHE A 125 13.01 -27.85 54.70
N LEU A 126 12.63 -26.71 55.28
CA LEU A 126 13.14 -26.26 56.58
C LEU A 126 12.75 -27.20 57.74
N ASN A 127 11.67 -27.96 57.59
CA ASN A 127 11.19 -28.88 58.62
C ASN A 127 11.53 -30.36 58.36
N ARG A 128 12.50 -30.65 57.46
CA ARG A 128 12.87 -32.03 57.08
C ARG A 128 14.08 -32.53 57.88
N HIS A 129 14.15 -33.84 58.09
CA HIS A 129 15.26 -34.53 58.78
C HIS A 129 15.47 -34.05 60.24
N ASN A 130 16.72 -33.93 60.70
CA ASN A 130 17.06 -33.54 62.08
C ASN A 130 16.98 -32.03 62.32
N ALA A 131 16.22 -31.29 61.50
CA ALA A 131 16.03 -29.86 61.68
C ALA A 131 15.27 -29.60 62.99
N ARG A 132 15.95 -28.96 63.95
CA ARG A 132 15.32 -28.51 65.20
C ARG A 132 14.87 -27.07 65.04
N VAL A 133 13.59 -26.89 64.75
CA VAL A 133 13.07 -25.54 64.55
C VAL A 133 12.21 -25.13 65.75
N SER A 134 12.71 -24.17 66.52
CA SER A 134 12.04 -23.56 67.66
C SER A 134 11.37 -22.24 67.26
N GLY A 135 10.25 -21.90 67.92
CA GLY A 135 9.54 -20.63 67.70
C GLY A 135 8.21 -20.72 66.94
N ASN A 136 7.67 -19.56 66.56
CA ASN A 136 6.32 -19.41 66.00
C ASN A 136 6.29 -19.65 64.48
N TRP A 137 6.31 -20.91 64.02
CA TRP A 137 6.29 -21.30 62.60
C TRP A 137 5.21 -20.71 61.68
N PRO A 138 3.95 -20.50 62.14
CA PRO A 138 2.95 -19.78 61.34
C PRO A 138 3.41 -18.39 60.89
N ARG A 139 4.24 -17.72 61.70
CA ARG A 139 4.72 -16.36 61.44
C ARG A 139 5.75 -16.28 60.29
N PRO A 140 6.80 -17.11 60.24
CA PRO A 140 7.67 -17.28 59.07
C PRO A 140 6.89 -17.66 57.82
N LYS A 141 5.94 -18.59 57.91
CA LYS A 141 5.10 -18.94 56.76
C LYS A 141 4.38 -17.71 56.19
N ALA A 142 3.73 -16.94 57.06
CA ALA A 142 3.02 -15.73 56.64
C ALA A 142 3.95 -14.66 56.05
N LEU A 143 5.18 -14.53 56.57
CA LEU A 143 6.20 -13.65 56.01
C LEU A 143 6.62 -14.09 54.60
N LEU A 144 6.83 -15.38 54.40
CA LEU A 144 7.18 -15.95 53.10
C LEU A 144 6.05 -15.83 52.08
N GLU A 145 4.78 -15.92 52.51
CA GLU A 145 3.63 -15.60 51.64
C GLU A 145 3.62 -14.12 51.26
N LYS A 146 3.92 -13.21 52.19
CA LYS A 146 4.03 -11.77 51.88
C LYS A 146 5.12 -11.48 50.86
N PHE A 147 6.27 -12.13 51.00
CA PHE A 147 7.37 -12.08 50.03
C PHE A 147 6.97 -12.62 48.66
N LYS A 148 6.30 -13.78 48.59
CA LYS A 148 5.76 -14.35 47.35
C LYS A 148 4.86 -13.35 46.60
N ASP A 149 4.04 -12.62 47.36
CA ASP A 149 3.08 -11.66 46.81
C ASP A 149 3.71 -10.26 46.56
N GLY A 150 5.02 -10.08 46.76
CA GLY A 150 5.72 -8.81 46.58
C GLY A 150 5.30 -7.71 47.57
N SER A 151 4.69 -8.10 48.69
CA SER A 151 4.10 -7.18 49.67
C SER A 151 4.98 -7.04 50.91
N LEU A 152 4.98 -5.85 51.52
CA LEU A 152 5.70 -5.61 52.76
C LEU A 152 5.01 -6.29 53.95
N PRO A 153 5.77 -6.82 54.93
CA PRO A 153 5.19 -7.27 56.18
C PRO A 153 4.59 -6.09 56.96
N PRO A 154 3.53 -6.29 57.76
CA PRO A 154 2.93 -5.22 58.56
C PRO A 154 3.92 -4.58 59.54
N ASP A 155 3.89 -3.25 59.67
CA ASP A 155 4.84 -2.47 60.48
C ASP A 155 4.88 -2.87 61.97
N ALA A 156 3.78 -3.39 62.51
CA ALA A 156 3.70 -3.87 63.89
C ALA A 156 4.55 -5.14 64.13
N TRP A 157 5.07 -5.78 63.07
CA TRP A 157 5.78 -7.05 63.15
C TRP A 157 7.25 -6.83 63.48
N LYS A 158 7.64 -7.06 64.73
CA LYS A 158 9.05 -7.24 65.10
C LYS A 158 9.45 -8.69 64.80
N THR A 159 10.19 -8.90 63.71
CA THR A 159 10.57 -10.24 63.26
C THR A 159 12.09 -10.42 63.41
N GLN A 160 12.49 -11.40 64.20
CA GLN A 160 13.88 -11.86 64.31
C GLN A 160 13.90 -13.33 63.89
N ILE A 161 14.69 -13.67 62.88
CA ILE A 161 14.88 -15.04 62.42
C ILE A 161 16.34 -15.39 62.67
N GLN A 162 16.58 -16.42 63.47
CA GLN A 162 17.90 -16.98 63.70
C GLN A 162 17.95 -18.33 63.00
N ILE A 163 18.87 -18.47 62.05
CA ILE A 163 19.14 -19.72 61.35
C ILE A 163 20.54 -20.13 61.74
N ASN A 164 20.66 -21.32 62.36
CA ASN A 164 21.94 -21.94 62.60
C ASN A 164 22.01 -23.20 61.76
N ALA A 165 22.92 -23.22 60.78
CA ALA A 165 23.13 -24.32 59.84
C ALA A 165 24.54 -24.87 60.05
N ALA A 166 24.74 -25.55 61.18
CA ALA A 166 26.01 -26.14 61.57
C ALA A 166 25.84 -27.65 61.75
N ASP A 167 26.85 -28.44 61.35
CA ASP A 167 26.89 -29.88 61.62
C ASP A 167 27.05 -30.17 63.12
N GLU A 168 27.74 -29.26 63.84
CA GLU A 168 27.90 -29.22 65.29
C GLU A 168 27.50 -27.84 65.83
N PHE A 169 26.70 -27.80 66.90
CA PHE A 169 26.05 -26.58 67.37
C PHE A 169 26.99 -25.47 67.89
N ASP A 170 28.26 -25.76 68.12
CA ASP A 170 29.24 -24.87 68.77
C ASP A 170 30.26 -24.23 67.80
N VAL A 171 30.13 -24.44 66.48
CA VAL A 171 31.04 -23.90 65.48
C VAL A 171 30.51 -22.57 64.92
N ASP A 172 31.35 -21.53 64.89
CA ASP A 172 31.00 -20.23 64.28
C ASP A 172 30.85 -20.36 62.76
N PRO A 173 29.66 -20.12 62.19
CA PRO A 173 29.42 -20.27 60.76
C PRO A 173 30.03 -19.15 59.90
N GLY A 174 30.61 -18.11 60.50
CA GLY A 174 31.19 -16.98 59.78
C GLY A 174 30.14 -16.02 59.19
N VAL A 175 30.59 -14.87 58.67
CA VAL A 175 29.71 -13.81 58.15
C VAL A 175 29.19 -14.18 56.76
N TYR A 176 27.87 -14.18 56.60
CA TYR A 176 27.24 -14.32 55.29
C TYR A 176 27.63 -13.13 54.39
N LYS A 177 28.21 -13.44 53.22
CA LYS A 177 28.45 -12.44 52.17
C LYS A 177 27.26 -12.43 51.23
N TYR A 178 26.69 -11.25 51.03
CA TYR A 178 25.62 -11.06 50.07
C TYR A 178 26.14 -11.37 48.67
N GLU A 179 25.51 -12.32 47.99
CA GLU A 179 25.72 -12.52 46.56
C GLU A 179 24.94 -11.42 45.85
N VAL A 180 25.65 -10.52 45.18
CA VAL A 180 25.02 -9.63 44.20
C VAL A 180 24.69 -10.52 43.02
N GLU A 181 23.40 -10.80 42.80
CA GLU A 181 22.96 -11.41 41.55
C GLU A 181 23.42 -10.46 40.43
N SER A 182 24.39 -10.92 39.65
CA SER A 182 24.76 -10.23 38.42
C SER A 182 23.57 -10.36 37.48
N ASP A 183 23.06 -9.23 37.01
CA ASP A 183 22.04 -9.16 35.94
C ASP A 183 22.61 -9.65 34.59
N ASP A 184 23.86 -10.12 34.57
CA ASP A 184 24.52 -10.72 33.41
C ASP A 184 24.18 -12.22 33.30
N GLU A 185 22.92 -12.52 33.01
CA GLU A 185 22.68 -13.60 32.04
C GLU A 185 23.07 -13.03 30.67
N GLU A 186 24.37 -13.03 30.41
CA GLU A 186 24.95 -12.87 29.09
C GLU A 186 24.21 -13.83 28.16
N SER A 187 23.26 -13.27 27.40
CA SER A 187 22.66 -13.93 26.26
C SER A 187 23.81 -14.30 25.33
N LYS A 188 24.30 -15.53 25.46
CA LYS A 188 25.15 -16.15 24.46
C LYS A 188 24.30 -16.31 23.21
N VAL A 189 24.24 -15.24 22.43
CA VAL A 189 23.75 -15.27 21.06
C VAL A 189 24.61 -16.33 20.36
N PRO A 190 24.04 -17.42 19.82
CA PRO A 190 24.82 -18.27 18.95
C PRO A 190 25.27 -17.40 17.77
N GLU A 191 26.58 -17.27 17.64
CA GLU A 191 27.26 -16.58 16.57
C GLU A 191 26.68 -17.06 15.23
N ALA A 192 25.83 -16.21 14.63
CA ALA A 192 25.37 -16.43 13.27
C ALA A 192 26.61 -16.42 12.39
N SER A 193 27.00 -17.60 11.91
CA SER A 193 28.05 -17.76 10.91
C SER A 193 27.74 -16.82 9.74
N LYS A 194 28.57 -15.78 9.62
CA LYS A 194 28.52 -14.83 8.51
C LYS A 194 28.72 -15.59 7.20
N ILE A 195 27.64 -15.76 6.45
CA ILE A 195 27.74 -16.16 5.04
C ILE A 195 28.22 -14.92 4.27
N PRO A 196 29.39 -14.95 3.60
CA PRO A 196 29.84 -13.83 2.79
C PRO A 196 29.02 -13.74 1.51
N VAL A 197 28.15 -12.74 1.44
CA VAL A 197 27.43 -12.37 0.21
C VAL A 197 28.42 -11.73 -0.74
N THR A 198 28.80 -12.45 -1.79
CA THR A 198 29.53 -11.87 -2.93
C THR A 198 28.51 -11.52 -4.00
N LEU A 199 28.10 -10.25 -4.07
CA LEU A 199 27.32 -9.71 -5.18
C LEU A 199 28.22 -9.62 -6.43
N LYS A 200 27.86 -10.34 -7.50
CA LYS A 200 28.27 -10.02 -8.87
C LYS A 200 27.03 -9.83 -9.72
N TYR A 201 26.82 -8.58 -10.16
CA TYR A 201 25.82 -8.23 -11.17
C TYR A 201 26.25 -8.73 -12.55
N PRO A 202 25.35 -9.28 -13.38
CA PRO A 202 25.62 -9.48 -14.79
C PRO A 202 25.24 -8.23 -15.62
N ARG A 203 26.05 -7.97 -16.64
CA ARG A 203 25.68 -7.20 -17.84
C ARG A 203 24.96 -8.11 -18.81
#